data_AF-A0A654BJ19-F1
#
_entry.id   AF-A0A654BJ19-F1
#
_cell.length_a   1.000
_cell.length_b   1.000
_cell.length_c   1.000
_cell.angle_alpha   90.00
_cell.angle_beta   90.00
_cell.angle_gamma   90.00
#
_symmetry.space_group_name_H-M   'P 1'
#
loop_
_entity.id
_entity.type
_entity.pdbx_description
1 polymer ?
#
loop_
_entity_poly.entity_id
_entity_poly.type
_entity_poly.pdbx_seq_one_letter_code
_entity_poly.pdbx_strand_id
1 'polypeptide(L)'
;MTEEINYFWLNCGYNRWNHNEPLVGQTTLFESGAQFNPTQGYRAFKKAKAGDQVIFYQVQTDTGLLGFGEIISVQAGAQNKIRVEFRFNEVLKPLTTDYLKRSEALDFRMSNMKETLFNQIRKEEFDLIIQLGKGETKIPRYFFMSETEDFEPGKNYTIFTHTYNGIKRNGYHFYTQLEVGDNVIIYNKYQNQSVIGIGEVSRHIHEKPPIPGRTNSTAIEIMFGKHITPISLSYLNKHPKLKNLYFLQENAKQAIASMSQVQYDAILEMSDNNGIKNPFETVEKSHLLEENQQENTLKPFILLVVDKKEEGLKAANDLLQKTNANPIITTGHPDFSEDMLYGKYLPNESGALYYREGFITQNMPKKDKSYLVIDNFNRIDPDIFQTYINVLEGYEVTLPRYNKEGNMIKWSKDKDSFYHFNPNWHIIGVTYDTLEEIQEKYTQQFLKYTRIVKVNQD
;
A
#
# COMPACT_ATOMS: atom_id res chain seq x y z
N MET A 1 -11.90 8.17 -38.51
CA MET A 1 -10.85 8.26 -37.48
C MET A 1 -11.27 9.38 -36.55
N THR A 2 -11.79 9.07 -35.37
CA THR A 2 -12.03 10.09 -34.33
C THR A 2 -10.66 10.60 -33.86
N GLU A 3 -10.38 11.88 -34.06
CA GLU A 3 -9.15 12.49 -33.57
C GLU A 3 -9.08 12.32 -32.05
N GLU A 4 -7.91 11.93 -31.56
CA GLU A 4 -7.67 11.68 -30.14
C GLU A 4 -7.66 13.02 -29.38
N ILE A 5 -8.73 13.26 -28.61
CA ILE A 5 -8.92 14.49 -27.80
C ILE A 5 -7.94 14.46 -26.62
N ASN A 6 -7.18 15.53 -26.46
CA ASN A 6 -6.32 15.73 -25.29
C ASN A 6 -7.05 16.56 -24.22
N TYR A 7 -6.65 16.33 -22.97
CA TYR A 7 -7.22 16.99 -21.80
C TYR A 7 -6.15 17.79 -21.09
N PHE A 8 -6.49 19.01 -20.68
CA PHE A 8 -5.54 19.93 -20.07
C PHE A 8 -6.09 20.62 -18.82
N TRP A 9 -5.16 21.09 -18.00
CA TRP A 9 -5.36 21.96 -16.87
C TRP A 9 -4.63 23.28 -17.12
N LEU A 10 -5.35 24.40 -17.01
CA LEU A 10 -4.83 25.76 -17.20
C LEU A 10 -4.97 26.56 -15.91
N ASN A 11 -3.83 26.95 -15.34
CA ASN A 11 -3.75 27.91 -14.25
C ASN A 11 -3.94 29.33 -14.79
N CYS A 12 -5.01 30.03 -14.40
CA CYS A 12 -5.30 31.40 -14.83
C CYS A 12 -5.32 32.39 -13.65
N GLY A 13 -4.93 33.64 -13.93
CA GLY A 13 -5.11 34.76 -13.00
C GLY A 13 -6.55 35.31 -13.09
N TYR A 14 -6.97 36.07 -12.08
CA TYR A 14 -8.32 36.65 -11.99
C TYR A 14 -8.69 37.46 -13.24
N ASN A 15 -7.80 38.36 -13.68
CA ASN A 15 -8.07 39.26 -14.81
C ASN A 15 -8.09 38.59 -16.20
N ARG A 16 -8.04 37.25 -16.27
CA ARG A 16 -8.06 36.52 -17.55
C ARG A 16 -9.47 36.34 -18.10
N TRP A 17 -10.46 36.45 -17.25
CA TRP A 17 -11.87 36.39 -17.61
C TRP A 17 -12.56 37.66 -17.14
N ASN A 18 -13.57 38.09 -17.89
CA ASN A 18 -14.40 39.21 -17.47
C ASN A 18 -15.47 38.70 -16.50
N HIS A 19 -15.18 38.77 -15.19
CA HIS A 19 -16.09 38.34 -14.13
C HIS A 19 -17.35 39.20 -14.00
N ASN A 20 -17.43 40.35 -14.69
CA ASN A 20 -18.62 41.21 -14.70
C ASN A 20 -19.64 40.78 -15.79
N GLU A 21 -19.26 39.84 -16.64
CA GLU A 21 -20.11 39.27 -17.70
C GLU A 21 -20.23 37.74 -17.50
N PRO A 22 -21.24 37.09 -18.09
CA PRO A 22 -21.31 35.63 -18.11
C PRO A 22 -20.01 35.03 -18.65
N LEU A 23 -19.39 34.13 -17.89
CA LEU A 23 -18.13 33.49 -18.27
C LEU A 23 -18.31 32.59 -19.50
N VAL A 24 -19.44 31.90 -19.58
CA VAL A 24 -19.77 31.00 -20.69
C VAL A 24 -19.80 31.75 -22.01
N GLY A 25 -19.03 31.28 -22.98
CA GLY A 25 -18.88 31.88 -24.31
C GLY A 25 -17.72 32.87 -24.44
N GLN A 26 -17.10 33.31 -23.34
CA GLN A 26 -15.91 34.15 -23.41
C GLN A 26 -14.73 33.38 -24.04
N THR A 27 -13.86 34.10 -24.74
CA THR A 27 -12.61 33.56 -25.27
C THR A 27 -11.40 34.30 -24.73
N THR A 28 -10.27 33.60 -24.65
CA THR A 28 -9.02 34.17 -24.13
C THR A 28 -7.82 33.56 -24.84
N LEU A 29 -6.76 34.36 -25.02
CA LEU A 29 -5.54 33.97 -25.72
C LEU A 29 -4.37 33.83 -24.73
N PHE A 30 -3.67 32.70 -24.78
CA PHE A 30 -2.40 32.51 -24.07
C PHE A 30 -1.24 32.32 -25.04
N GLU A 31 -0.10 32.91 -24.70
CA GLU A 31 1.16 32.80 -25.45
C GLU A 31 2.21 32.10 -24.59
N SER A 32 2.94 31.14 -25.16
CA SER A 32 4.07 30.48 -24.50
C SER A 32 5.28 31.43 -24.44
N GLY A 33 5.37 32.32 -23.43
CA GLY A 33 6.42 33.35 -23.34
C GLY A 33 6.97 33.65 -21.93
N ALA A 34 8.30 33.50 -21.79
CA ALA A 34 9.32 34.05 -20.87
C ALA A 34 9.13 34.20 -19.34
N GLN A 35 7.91 34.22 -18.77
CA GLN A 35 7.75 34.41 -17.31
C GLN A 35 7.57 33.12 -16.49
N PHE A 36 7.59 31.96 -17.14
CA PHE A 36 7.28 30.68 -16.48
C PHE A 36 8.24 29.57 -16.92
N ASN A 37 8.54 28.66 -15.99
CA ASN A 37 9.61 27.66 -16.12
C ASN A 37 9.53 26.88 -17.46
N PRO A 38 10.51 27.03 -18.38
CA PRO A 38 10.37 26.66 -19.80
C PRO A 38 10.21 25.16 -20.12
N THR A 39 10.49 24.26 -19.19
CA THR A 39 10.76 22.85 -19.52
C THR A 39 9.53 21.93 -19.54
N GLN A 40 8.47 22.22 -18.78
CA GLN A 40 7.25 21.37 -18.74
C GLN A 40 6.04 22.00 -19.46
N GLY A 41 5.72 23.27 -19.20
CA GLY A 41 4.55 23.93 -19.81
C GLY A 41 4.62 23.98 -21.34
N TYR A 42 5.82 24.20 -21.91
CA TYR A 42 6.04 24.28 -23.35
C TYR A 42 5.70 22.98 -24.11
N ARG A 43 5.82 21.81 -23.45
CA ARG A 43 5.43 20.52 -24.06
C ARG A 43 3.92 20.38 -24.21
N ALA A 44 3.15 20.87 -23.25
CA ALA A 44 1.68 20.86 -23.32
C ALA A 44 1.19 21.75 -24.47
N PHE A 45 1.76 22.95 -24.61
CA PHE A 45 1.46 23.87 -25.72
C PHE A 45 1.74 23.24 -27.10
N LYS A 46 2.80 22.44 -27.25
CA LYS A 46 3.11 21.74 -28.51
C LYS A 46 2.13 20.63 -28.89
N LYS A 47 1.45 20.05 -27.90
CA LYS A 47 0.51 18.94 -28.13
C LYS A 47 -0.93 19.42 -28.32
N ALA A 48 -1.25 20.63 -27.87
CA ALA A 48 -2.57 21.23 -27.98
C ALA A 48 -3.02 21.36 -29.44
N LYS A 49 -4.28 21.06 -29.67
CA LYS A 49 -4.99 21.18 -30.95
C LYS A 49 -6.39 21.74 -30.72
N ALA A 50 -7.00 22.28 -31.77
CA ALA A 50 -8.39 22.68 -31.72
C ALA A 50 -9.28 21.45 -31.41
N GLY A 51 -10.27 21.62 -30.53
CA GLY A 51 -11.14 20.56 -30.03
C GLY A 51 -10.68 19.90 -28.73
N ASP A 52 -9.43 20.11 -28.30
CA ASP A 52 -8.96 19.61 -27.00
C ASP A 52 -9.69 20.30 -25.83
N GLN A 53 -9.87 19.59 -24.72
CA GLN A 53 -10.63 20.09 -23.57
C GLN A 53 -9.73 20.59 -22.44
N VAL A 54 -10.20 21.62 -21.73
CA VAL A 54 -9.37 22.35 -20.77
C VAL A 54 -10.16 22.71 -19.51
N ILE A 55 -9.63 22.39 -18.34
CA ILE A 55 -10.09 22.89 -17.04
C ILE A 55 -9.39 24.20 -16.73
N PHE A 56 -10.15 25.20 -16.29
CA PHE A 56 -9.65 26.50 -15.85
C PHE A 56 -9.60 26.56 -14.32
N TYR A 57 -8.42 26.80 -13.77
CA TYR A 57 -8.19 26.92 -12.33
C TYR A 57 -7.61 28.29 -11.98
N GLN A 58 -8.25 28.98 -11.05
CA GLN A 58 -7.88 30.33 -10.65
C GLN A 58 -6.90 30.31 -9.47
N VAL A 59 -5.66 30.76 -9.74
CA VAL A 59 -4.55 30.67 -8.75
C VAL A 59 -4.49 31.89 -7.82
N GLN A 60 -5.01 33.04 -8.27
CA GLN A 60 -5.03 34.28 -7.50
C GLN A 60 -6.37 34.38 -6.76
N THR A 61 -6.38 34.78 -5.49
CA THR A 61 -7.58 34.97 -4.63
C THR A 61 -8.22 33.70 -4.03
N ASP A 62 -7.50 32.56 -3.97
CA ASP A 62 -7.98 31.30 -3.36
C ASP A 62 -9.34 30.79 -3.88
N THR A 63 -9.72 31.21 -5.09
CA THR A 63 -11.03 30.96 -5.69
C THR A 63 -11.17 29.54 -6.22
N GLY A 64 -10.07 28.90 -6.62
CA GLY A 64 -10.05 27.49 -7.00
C GLY A 64 -10.56 27.21 -8.42
N LEU A 65 -11.20 26.06 -8.59
CA LEU A 65 -11.76 25.57 -9.85
C LEU A 65 -12.82 26.54 -10.39
N LEU A 66 -12.63 27.04 -11.60
CA LEU A 66 -13.53 28.04 -12.21
C LEU A 66 -14.53 27.40 -13.16
N GLY A 67 -14.07 26.49 -14.01
CA GLY A 67 -14.88 25.90 -15.06
C GLY A 67 -14.08 25.06 -16.04
N PHE A 68 -14.69 24.71 -17.15
CA PHE A 68 -14.01 24.04 -18.25
C PHE A 68 -14.48 24.55 -19.61
N GLY A 69 -13.71 24.20 -20.63
CA GLY A 69 -13.92 24.66 -22.00
C GLY A 69 -13.11 23.86 -22.99
N GLU A 70 -12.83 24.49 -24.12
CA GLU A 70 -12.10 23.86 -25.22
C GLU A 70 -11.10 24.81 -25.86
N ILE A 71 -10.13 24.24 -26.56
CA ILE A 71 -9.22 24.95 -27.43
C ILE A 71 -9.91 25.16 -28.78
N ILE A 72 -10.01 26.41 -29.23
CA ILE A 72 -10.64 26.74 -30.52
C ILE A 72 -9.61 27.03 -31.61
N SER A 73 -8.38 27.41 -31.25
CA SER A 73 -7.33 27.73 -32.21
C SER A 73 -5.94 27.58 -31.60
N VAL A 74 -4.99 27.09 -32.40
CA VAL A 74 -3.56 27.00 -32.05
C VAL A 74 -2.73 27.55 -33.19
N GLN A 75 -1.92 28.57 -32.91
CA GLN A 75 -1.07 29.25 -33.89
C GLN A 75 0.40 29.23 -33.46
N ALA A 76 1.28 28.81 -34.34
CA ALA A 76 2.72 29.00 -34.17
C ALA A 76 3.09 30.45 -34.53
N GLY A 77 3.42 31.25 -33.53
CA GLY A 77 3.89 32.63 -33.67
C GLY A 77 5.37 32.72 -34.03
N ALA A 78 5.82 33.94 -34.34
CA ALA A 78 7.23 34.24 -34.56
C ALA A 78 8.07 33.92 -33.30
N GLN A 79 9.34 33.53 -33.49
CA GLN A 79 10.29 33.18 -32.41
C GLN A 79 9.92 31.93 -31.57
N ASN A 80 9.32 30.90 -32.17
CA ASN A 80 8.99 29.63 -31.49
C ASN A 80 7.96 29.75 -30.35
N LYS A 81 7.14 30.81 -30.36
CA LYS A 81 6.05 30.97 -29.40
C LYS A 81 4.76 30.36 -29.93
N ILE A 82 4.04 29.61 -29.11
CA ILE A 82 2.74 29.03 -29.46
C ILE A 82 1.65 29.87 -28.81
N ARG A 83 0.66 30.26 -29.60
CA ARG A 83 -0.54 30.98 -29.18
C ARG A 83 -1.72 30.02 -29.19
N VAL A 84 -2.42 29.91 -28.07
CA VAL A 84 -3.57 29.03 -27.91
C VAL A 84 -4.76 29.87 -27.47
N GLU A 85 -5.85 29.74 -28.20
CA GLU A 85 -7.12 30.40 -27.90
C GLU A 85 -8.09 29.39 -27.29
N PHE A 86 -8.68 29.76 -26.15
CA PHE A 86 -9.61 28.93 -25.40
C PHE A 86 -10.99 29.57 -25.40
N ARG A 87 -12.03 28.75 -25.42
CA ARG A 87 -13.42 29.15 -25.16
C ARG A 87 -13.90 28.54 -23.85
N PHE A 88 -14.55 29.34 -23.02
CA PHE A 88 -15.16 28.88 -21.77
C PHE A 88 -16.55 28.30 -22.03
N ASN A 89 -16.80 27.04 -21.67
CA ASN A 89 -18.05 26.37 -21.99
C ASN A 89 -18.98 26.24 -20.77
N GLU A 90 -18.45 25.96 -19.57
CA GLU A 90 -19.29 25.71 -18.39
C GLU A 90 -18.57 26.11 -17.09
N VAL A 91 -19.33 26.66 -16.14
CA VAL A 91 -18.85 27.06 -14.80
C VAL A 91 -18.91 25.86 -13.85
N LEU A 92 -17.90 25.72 -13.00
CA LEU A 92 -17.84 24.68 -11.97
C LEU A 92 -17.81 25.31 -10.57
N LYS A 93 -18.10 24.50 -9.55
CA LYS A 93 -17.98 24.91 -8.15
C LYS A 93 -16.52 25.26 -7.83
N PRO A 94 -16.28 26.31 -7.01
CA PRO A 94 -14.96 26.76 -6.60
C PRO A 94 -14.31 25.75 -5.64
N LEU A 95 -13.65 24.73 -6.22
CA LEU A 95 -12.91 23.71 -5.48
C LEU A 95 -11.41 24.04 -5.47
N THR A 96 -10.79 24.09 -4.31
CA THR A 96 -9.35 24.36 -4.19
C THR A 96 -8.52 23.13 -4.56
N THR A 97 -7.25 23.33 -4.91
CA THR A 97 -6.30 22.22 -5.09
C THR A 97 -6.18 21.36 -3.82
N ASP A 98 -6.30 21.96 -2.64
CA ASP A 98 -6.23 21.22 -1.37
C ASP A 98 -7.47 20.33 -1.16
N TYR A 99 -8.62 20.73 -1.69
CA TYR A 99 -9.78 19.83 -1.77
C TYR A 99 -9.52 18.69 -2.75
N LEU A 100 -9.09 18.99 -3.97
CA LEU A 100 -8.87 17.98 -5.02
C LEU A 100 -7.80 16.95 -4.64
N LYS A 101 -6.74 17.38 -3.93
CA LYS A 101 -5.67 16.50 -3.39
C LYS A 101 -6.15 15.45 -2.40
N ARG A 102 -7.37 15.59 -1.85
CA ARG A 102 -7.95 14.57 -0.97
C ARG A 102 -8.28 13.28 -1.75
N SER A 103 -8.45 13.36 -3.06
CA SER A 103 -8.61 12.19 -3.92
C SER A 103 -7.25 11.57 -4.25
N GLU A 104 -7.08 10.28 -3.98
CA GLU A 104 -5.87 9.53 -4.30
C GLU A 104 -5.53 9.59 -5.81
N ALA A 105 -6.55 9.58 -6.66
CA ALA A 105 -6.39 9.69 -8.11
C ALA A 105 -5.82 11.06 -8.55
N LEU A 106 -6.04 12.11 -7.75
CA LEU A 106 -5.65 13.48 -8.10
C LEU A 106 -4.46 13.99 -7.29
N ASP A 107 -4.13 13.42 -6.14
CA ASP A 107 -3.07 13.93 -5.23
C ASP A 107 -1.73 14.11 -5.95
N PHE A 108 -1.23 13.03 -6.57
CA PHE A 108 0.03 13.07 -7.31
C PHE A 108 -0.01 14.12 -8.42
N ARG A 109 -1.12 14.22 -9.16
CA ARG A 109 -1.27 15.17 -10.26
C ARG A 109 -1.27 16.61 -9.74
N MET A 110 -2.12 16.92 -8.78
CA MET A 110 -2.27 18.27 -8.20
C MET A 110 -0.99 18.73 -7.48
N SER A 111 -0.26 17.81 -6.86
CA SER A 111 1.01 18.12 -6.22
C SER A 111 2.13 18.47 -7.20
N ASN A 112 2.10 17.91 -8.42
CA ASN A 112 3.12 18.15 -9.45
C ASN A 112 2.79 19.31 -10.42
N MET A 113 1.57 19.85 -10.42
CA MET A 113 1.16 20.93 -11.34
C MET A 113 1.31 22.36 -10.78
N LYS A 114 1.77 22.52 -9.53
CA LYS A 114 1.72 23.80 -8.78
C LYS A 114 2.44 24.98 -9.45
N GLU A 115 3.42 24.74 -10.32
CA GLU A 115 4.27 25.80 -10.89
C GLU A 115 4.13 25.98 -12.41
N THR A 116 3.34 25.13 -13.06
CA THR A 116 3.21 25.10 -14.53
C THR A 116 1.88 25.70 -14.95
N LEU A 117 1.94 26.64 -15.89
CA LEU A 117 0.76 27.34 -16.40
C LEU A 117 -0.25 26.37 -17.05
N PHE A 118 0.25 25.46 -17.87
CA PHE A 118 -0.56 24.60 -18.73
C PHE A 118 -0.03 23.16 -18.67
N ASN A 119 -0.89 22.22 -18.30
CA ASN A 119 -0.52 20.84 -18.01
C ASN A 119 -1.44 19.88 -18.75
N GLN A 120 -0.87 18.86 -19.38
CA GLN A 120 -1.65 17.74 -19.89
C GLN A 120 -2.06 16.83 -18.73
N ILE A 121 -3.35 16.50 -18.66
CA ILE A 121 -3.91 15.58 -17.69
C ILE A 121 -4.55 14.40 -18.42
N ARG A 122 -4.81 13.31 -17.69
CA ARG A 122 -5.49 12.14 -18.26
C ARG A 122 -7.00 12.39 -18.35
N LYS A 123 -7.67 11.63 -19.21
CA LYS A 123 -9.12 11.69 -19.35
C LYS A 123 -9.82 11.37 -18.03
N GLU A 124 -9.37 10.35 -17.31
CA GLU A 124 -9.98 9.94 -16.05
C GLU A 124 -9.81 11.03 -14.96
N GLU A 125 -8.66 11.71 -14.96
CA GLU A 125 -8.40 12.85 -14.07
C GLU A 125 -9.33 14.04 -14.42
N PHE A 126 -9.49 14.33 -15.71
CA PHE A 126 -10.38 15.39 -16.21
C PHE A 126 -11.84 15.12 -15.83
N ASP A 127 -12.37 13.95 -16.19
CA ASP A 127 -13.76 13.56 -15.96
C ASP A 127 -14.11 13.61 -14.46
N LEU A 128 -13.20 13.14 -13.59
CA LEU A 128 -13.38 13.21 -12.14
C LEU A 128 -13.46 14.66 -11.63
N ILE A 129 -12.57 15.56 -12.09
CA ILE A 129 -12.60 16.96 -11.67
C ILE A 129 -13.89 17.64 -12.12
N ILE A 130 -14.38 17.31 -13.33
CA ILE A 130 -15.66 17.83 -13.84
C ILE A 130 -16.81 17.37 -12.96
N GLN A 131 -16.92 16.07 -12.65
CA GLN A 131 -17.98 15.54 -11.78
C GLN A 131 -17.96 16.19 -10.39
N LEU A 132 -16.77 16.36 -9.80
CA LEU A 132 -16.60 17.06 -8.52
C LEU A 132 -17.01 18.53 -8.63
N GLY A 133 -16.61 19.21 -9.70
CA GLY A 133 -16.95 20.62 -9.98
C GLY A 133 -18.44 20.84 -10.23
N LYS A 134 -19.14 19.90 -10.87
CA LYS A 134 -20.61 19.91 -11.00
C LYS A 134 -21.29 19.56 -9.68
N GLY A 135 -20.58 18.86 -8.80
CA GLY A 135 -21.10 18.35 -7.53
C GLY A 135 -21.98 17.11 -7.70
N GLU A 136 -21.83 16.40 -8.82
CA GLU A 136 -22.43 15.09 -9.07
C GLU A 136 -21.80 14.03 -8.17
N THR A 137 -20.51 14.21 -7.85
CA THR A 137 -19.76 13.38 -6.92
C THR A 137 -19.09 14.24 -5.84
N LYS A 138 -18.77 13.62 -4.71
CA LYS A 138 -17.96 14.21 -3.64
C LYS A 138 -16.79 13.30 -3.34
N ILE A 139 -15.67 13.88 -2.94
CA ILE A 139 -14.53 13.08 -2.45
C ILE A 139 -14.94 12.49 -1.09
N PRO A 140 -15.01 11.16 -0.94
CA PRO A 140 -15.37 10.56 0.34
C PRO A 140 -14.28 10.87 1.36
N ARG A 141 -14.70 11.18 2.59
CA ARG A 141 -13.79 11.43 3.70
C ARG A 141 -14.03 10.43 4.80
N TYR A 142 -12.94 10.06 5.45
CA TYR A 142 -12.92 8.98 6.42
C TYR A 142 -12.34 9.51 7.71
N PHE A 143 -13.04 9.25 8.81
CA PHE A 143 -12.63 9.67 10.15
C PHE A 143 -12.64 8.48 11.09
N PHE A 144 -11.73 8.49 12.05
CA PHE A 144 -11.70 7.55 13.15
C PHE A 144 -12.17 8.26 14.41
N MET A 145 -13.19 7.72 15.08
CA MET A 145 -13.78 8.33 16.26
C MET A 145 -13.77 7.37 17.44
N SER A 146 -13.37 7.88 18.60
CA SER A 146 -13.17 7.10 19.81
C SER A 146 -14.20 7.47 20.86
N GLU A 147 -15.11 6.54 21.10
CA GLU A 147 -16.25 6.69 21.98
C GLU A 147 -16.31 5.59 23.03
N THR A 148 -17.25 5.74 23.96
CA THR A 148 -17.48 4.82 25.07
C THR A 148 -18.91 4.27 25.09
N GLU A 149 -19.79 4.85 24.27
CA GLU A 149 -21.19 4.44 24.15
C GLU A 149 -21.31 3.15 23.34
N ASP A 150 -22.35 2.37 23.64
CA ASP A 150 -22.74 1.23 22.81
C ASP A 150 -23.64 1.72 21.67
N PHE A 151 -23.23 1.41 20.45
CA PHE A 151 -23.90 1.87 19.24
C PHE A 151 -24.80 0.77 18.67
N GLU A 152 -25.97 1.16 18.16
CA GLU A 152 -26.93 0.27 17.51
C GLU A 152 -27.21 0.73 16.07
N PRO A 153 -27.28 -0.19 15.09
CA PRO A 153 -27.54 0.12 13.69
C PRO A 153 -28.82 0.92 13.48
N GLY A 154 -28.75 1.94 12.61
CA GLY A 154 -29.88 2.78 12.23
C GLY A 154 -30.25 3.89 13.22
N LYS A 155 -29.53 4.05 14.34
CA LYS A 155 -29.76 5.12 15.31
C LYS A 155 -28.83 6.32 15.11
N ASN A 156 -29.33 7.51 15.45
CA ASN A 156 -28.54 8.73 15.51
C ASN A 156 -28.00 8.95 16.93
N TYR A 157 -26.71 9.24 17.02
CA TYR A 157 -25.99 9.47 18.27
C TYR A 157 -25.46 10.90 18.32
N THR A 158 -25.55 11.51 19.50
CA THR A 158 -25.05 12.87 19.74
C THR A 158 -23.64 12.80 20.28
N ILE A 159 -22.67 13.23 19.47
CA ILE A 159 -21.27 13.24 19.88
C ILE A 159 -20.88 14.66 20.23
N PHE A 160 -20.65 14.90 21.52
CA PHE A 160 -20.27 16.22 21.97
C PHE A 160 -18.79 16.51 21.70
N THR A 161 -18.48 17.75 21.30
CA THR A 161 -17.13 18.17 20.90
C THR A 161 -16.26 18.63 22.08
N HIS A 162 -16.88 18.84 23.25
CA HIS A 162 -16.22 19.25 24.51
C HIS A 162 -16.43 18.19 25.59
N THR A 163 -15.67 18.25 26.69
CA THR A 163 -15.94 17.49 27.92
C THR A 163 -17.06 18.15 28.73
N TYR A 164 -17.52 17.52 29.82
CA TYR A 164 -18.52 18.10 30.73
C TYR A 164 -18.13 19.49 31.27
N ASN A 165 -16.83 19.71 31.48
CA ASN A 165 -16.26 20.97 31.96
C ASN A 165 -16.03 22.00 30.84
N GLY A 166 -16.40 21.69 29.59
CA GLY A 166 -16.28 22.61 28.46
C GLY A 166 -14.88 22.65 27.83
N ILE A 167 -14.01 21.72 28.20
CA ILE A 167 -12.68 21.59 27.58
C ILE A 167 -12.86 20.92 26.23
N LYS A 168 -12.26 21.50 25.18
CA LYS A 168 -12.27 20.92 23.82
C LYS A 168 -11.73 19.50 23.85
N ARG A 169 -12.46 18.54 23.27
CA ARG A 169 -11.93 17.19 23.10
C ARG A 169 -10.71 17.24 22.19
N ASN A 170 -9.74 16.38 22.47
CA ASN A 170 -8.53 16.30 21.66
C ASN A 170 -8.89 15.94 20.20
N GLY A 171 -8.27 16.61 19.24
CA GLY A 171 -8.67 16.53 17.83
C GLY A 171 -9.81 17.47 17.45
N TYR A 172 -10.12 18.50 18.26
CA TYR A 172 -11.26 19.40 18.04
C TYR A 172 -11.37 19.95 16.61
N HIS A 173 -10.24 20.30 15.97
CA HIS A 173 -10.26 20.85 14.63
C HIS A 173 -10.87 19.89 13.59
N PHE A 174 -10.83 18.57 13.81
CA PHE A 174 -11.46 17.62 12.91
C PHE A 174 -12.98 17.73 12.96
N TYR A 175 -13.59 17.98 14.12
CA TYR A 175 -15.04 18.22 14.19
C TYR A 175 -15.46 19.43 13.34
N THR A 176 -14.64 20.48 13.28
CA THR A 176 -14.92 21.66 12.43
C THR A 176 -14.75 21.38 10.94
N GLN A 177 -14.11 20.28 10.57
CA GLN A 177 -13.90 19.89 9.16
C GLN A 177 -14.95 18.90 8.66
N LEU A 178 -15.70 18.24 9.55
CA LEU A 178 -16.72 17.27 9.16
C LEU A 178 -17.81 17.91 8.30
N GLU A 179 -18.35 17.17 7.33
CA GLU A 179 -19.56 17.53 6.60
C GLU A 179 -20.54 16.36 6.69
N VAL A 180 -21.81 16.65 6.42
CA VAL A 180 -22.84 15.61 6.34
C VAL A 180 -22.50 14.61 5.23
N GLY A 181 -22.52 13.33 5.56
CA GLY A 181 -22.15 12.20 4.70
C GLY A 181 -20.68 11.76 4.83
N ASP A 182 -19.87 12.38 5.69
CA ASP A 182 -18.53 11.85 5.98
C ASP A 182 -18.59 10.50 6.69
N ASN A 183 -17.75 9.56 6.28
CA ASN A 183 -17.68 8.23 6.87
C ASN A 183 -16.88 8.26 8.18
N VAL A 184 -17.37 7.55 9.18
CA VAL A 184 -16.75 7.47 10.51
C VAL A 184 -16.62 6.01 10.91
N ILE A 185 -15.41 5.60 11.25
CA ILE A 185 -15.13 4.34 11.95
C ILE A 185 -15.25 4.59 13.45
N ILE A 186 -16.05 3.78 14.12
CA ILE A 186 -16.29 3.89 15.57
C ILE A 186 -15.43 2.87 16.30
N TYR A 187 -14.57 3.41 17.17
CA TYR A 187 -13.76 2.67 18.12
C TYR A 187 -14.32 2.84 19.52
N ASN A 188 -14.58 1.72 20.19
CA ASN A 188 -15.10 1.70 21.55
C ASN A 188 -13.99 1.35 22.55
N LYS A 189 -13.75 2.28 23.48
CA LYS A 189 -12.71 2.13 24.52
C LYS A 189 -13.02 1.05 25.55
N TYR A 190 -14.29 0.77 25.79
CA TYR A 190 -14.75 -0.18 26.81
C TYR A 190 -15.02 -1.58 26.24
N GLN A 191 -15.22 -1.71 24.94
CA GLN A 191 -15.32 -3.00 24.27
C GLN A 191 -13.94 -3.49 23.82
N ASN A 192 -13.11 -3.92 24.77
CA ASN A 192 -11.77 -4.48 24.52
C ASN A 192 -10.88 -3.60 23.62
N GLN A 193 -11.08 -2.27 23.65
CA GLN A 193 -10.33 -1.34 22.80
C GLN A 193 -10.41 -1.74 21.32
N SER A 194 -11.62 -1.86 20.79
CA SER A 194 -11.85 -2.37 19.44
C SER A 194 -12.64 -1.41 18.55
N VAL A 195 -12.43 -1.55 17.25
CA VAL A 195 -13.31 -0.96 16.23
C VAL A 195 -14.56 -1.82 16.15
N ILE A 196 -15.73 -1.21 16.30
CA ILE A 196 -17.01 -1.93 16.50
C ILE A 196 -18.01 -1.71 15.37
N GLY A 197 -17.79 -0.71 14.52
CA GLY A 197 -18.70 -0.42 13.43
C GLY A 197 -18.35 0.82 12.63
N ILE A 198 -19.21 1.09 11.66
CA ILE A 198 -19.13 2.26 10.80
C ILE A 198 -20.42 3.07 10.89
N GLY A 199 -20.28 4.38 10.74
CA GLY A 199 -21.38 5.32 10.65
C GLY A 199 -21.05 6.45 9.69
N GLU A 200 -21.97 7.39 9.60
CA GLU A 200 -21.82 8.61 8.82
C GLU A 200 -22.22 9.83 9.62
N VAL A 201 -21.64 10.98 9.34
CA VAL A 201 -22.06 12.25 9.95
C VAL A 201 -23.42 12.62 9.39
N SER A 202 -24.44 12.66 10.26
CA SER A 202 -25.80 13.04 9.88
C SER A 202 -26.08 14.53 10.13
N ARG A 203 -25.35 15.17 11.06
CA ARG A 203 -25.44 16.62 11.30
C ARG A 203 -24.09 17.22 11.65
N HIS A 204 -23.77 18.32 10.99
CA HIS A 204 -22.59 19.12 11.31
C HIS A 204 -22.68 19.75 12.72
N ILE A 205 -21.58 20.39 13.16
CA ILE A 205 -21.50 21.10 14.44
C ILE A 205 -22.72 22.01 14.64
N HIS A 206 -23.37 21.86 15.79
CA HIS A 206 -24.46 22.70 16.24
C HIS A 206 -24.49 22.76 17.77
N GLU A 207 -25.16 23.76 18.31
CA GLU A 207 -25.38 23.88 19.75
C GLU A 207 -26.72 23.25 20.14
N LYS A 208 -26.70 22.39 21.16
CA LYS A 208 -27.93 21.90 21.80
C LYS A 208 -28.37 22.82 22.94
N PRO A 209 -29.64 22.77 23.37
CA PRO A 209 -30.09 23.49 24.56
C PRO A 209 -29.21 23.20 25.79
N PRO A 210 -29.15 24.11 26.79
CA PRO A 210 -28.37 23.90 28.00
C PRO A 210 -28.71 22.56 28.68
N ILE A 211 -27.69 21.77 28.96
CA ILE A 211 -27.84 20.45 29.57
C ILE A 211 -27.33 20.54 31.02
N PRO A 212 -28.12 20.16 32.03
CA PRO A 212 -27.68 20.16 33.43
C PRO A 212 -26.37 19.38 33.61
N GLY A 213 -25.41 19.96 34.34
CA GLY A 213 -24.11 19.35 34.61
C GLY A 213 -23.08 19.47 33.48
N ARG A 214 -23.39 20.19 32.39
CA ARG A 214 -22.50 20.39 31.25
C ARG A 214 -22.37 21.87 30.91
N THR A 215 -21.14 22.36 30.79
CA THR A 215 -20.89 23.79 30.52
C THR A 215 -20.92 24.18 29.04
N ASN A 216 -20.77 23.21 28.12
CA ASN A 216 -20.86 23.44 26.68
C ASN A 216 -21.62 22.30 25.99
N SER A 217 -22.66 22.62 25.23
CA SER A 217 -23.56 21.69 24.56
C SER A 217 -23.32 21.57 23.05
N THR A 218 -22.17 22.03 22.54
CA THR A 218 -21.80 21.89 21.12
C THR A 218 -21.56 20.41 20.80
N ALA A 219 -22.21 19.94 19.73
CA ALA A 219 -22.18 18.55 19.30
C ALA A 219 -22.27 18.40 17.77
N ILE A 220 -21.91 17.21 17.31
CA ILE A 220 -22.28 16.67 15.99
C ILE A 220 -23.30 15.54 16.19
N GLU A 221 -23.98 15.14 15.13
CA GLU A 221 -24.75 13.89 15.12
C GLU A 221 -24.18 12.92 14.09
N ILE A 222 -24.10 11.67 14.48
CA ILE A 222 -23.68 10.56 13.61
C ILE A 222 -24.82 9.54 13.52
N MET A 223 -25.09 9.05 12.31
CA MET A 223 -25.95 7.89 12.10
C MET A 223 -25.07 6.65 12.11
N PHE A 224 -25.29 5.75 13.06
CA PHE A 224 -24.55 4.50 13.10
C PHE A 224 -25.13 3.54 12.05
N GLY A 225 -24.32 3.12 11.10
CA GLY A 225 -24.77 2.36 9.94
C GLY A 225 -24.88 0.87 10.27
N LYS A 226 -23.73 0.23 10.52
CA LYS A 226 -23.68 -1.20 10.82
C LYS A 226 -22.54 -1.54 11.77
N HIS A 227 -22.74 -2.63 12.50
CA HIS A 227 -21.64 -3.32 13.15
C HIS A 227 -20.69 -3.92 12.13
N ILE A 228 -19.42 -4.01 12.52
CA ILE A 228 -18.42 -4.82 11.84
C ILE A 228 -17.83 -5.79 12.87
N THR A 229 -17.17 -6.85 12.42
CA THR A 229 -16.44 -7.75 13.33
C THR A 229 -15.43 -6.95 14.15
N PRO A 230 -15.48 -7.02 15.50
CA PRO A 230 -14.60 -6.23 16.33
C PRO A 230 -13.10 -6.50 16.10
N ILE A 231 -12.32 -5.46 15.83
CA ILE A 231 -10.85 -5.56 15.71
C ILE A 231 -10.21 -4.80 16.88
N SER A 232 -9.45 -5.49 17.72
CA SER A 232 -8.75 -4.84 18.83
C SER A 232 -7.59 -3.97 18.35
N LEU A 233 -7.22 -2.99 19.20
CA LEU A 233 -6.08 -2.11 19.00
C LEU A 233 -4.78 -2.88 18.72
N SER A 234 -4.56 -3.99 19.41
CA SER A 234 -3.35 -4.81 19.26
C SER A 234 -3.22 -5.43 17.86
N TYR A 235 -4.34 -5.72 17.18
CA TYR A 235 -4.33 -6.18 15.78
C TYR A 235 -4.13 -5.02 14.82
N LEU A 236 -4.80 -3.89 15.02
CA LEU A 236 -4.64 -2.70 14.18
C LEU A 236 -3.17 -2.25 14.15
N ASN A 237 -2.48 -2.28 15.30
CA ASN A 237 -1.07 -1.87 15.43
C ASN A 237 -0.10 -2.76 14.64
N LYS A 238 -0.49 -3.99 14.32
CA LYS A 238 0.34 -4.94 13.56
C LYS A 238 0.19 -4.76 12.04
N HIS A 239 -0.84 -4.04 11.57
CA HIS A 239 -1.08 -3.87 10.14
C HIS A 239 -0.15 -2.79 9.53
N PRO A 240 0.64 -3.09 8.48
CA PRO A 240 1.64 -2.17 7.93
C PRO A 240 1.08 -0.80 7.51
N LYS A 241 -0.11 -0.79 6.91
CA LYS A 241 -0.79 0.44 6.45
C LYS A 241 -1.40 1.26 7.60
N LEU A 242 -1.61 0.65 8.76
CA LEU A 242 -2.24 1.28 9.94
C LEU A 242 -1.22 1.64 11.02
N LYS A 243 -0.02 1.07 11.02
CA LYS A 243 1.04 1.29 12.02
C LYS A 243 1.37 2.77 12.28
N ASN A 244 1.14 3.64 11.30
CA ASN A 244 1.38 5.09 11.38
C ASN A 244 0.13 5.90 11.75
N LEU A 245 -1.03 5.28 12.01
CA LEU A 245 -2.17 5.99 12.58
C LEU A 245 -1.77 6.47 13.97
N TYR A 246 -1.68 7.78 14.13
CA TYR A 246 -1.29 8.42 15.39
C TYR A 246 -2.16 7.92 16.56
N PHE A 247 -3.43 7.61 16.28
CA PHE A 247 -4.43 7.07 17.20
C PHE A 247 -4.12 5.71 17.83
N LEU A 248 -3.25 4.92 17.19
CA LEU A 248 -2.88 3.57 17.60
C LEU A 248 -1.75 3.55 18.64
N GLN A 249 -1.14 4.70 18.90
CA GLN A 249 -0.11 4.87 19.93
C GLN A 249 -0.79 5.19 21.26
N GLU A 250 -0.39 4.51 22.35
CA GLU A 250 -0.98 4.66 23.70
C GLU A 250 -1.05 6.11 24.22
N ASN A 251 -0.26 7.02 23.62
CA ASN A 251 -0.17 8.43 24.01
C ASN A 251 -1.14 9.35 23.26
N ALA A 252 -1.75 8.92 22.16
CA ALA A 252 -2.63 9.75 21.35
C ALA A 252 -4.05 9.79 21.91
N LYS A 253 -4.27 10.67 22.89
CA LYS A 253 -5.58 10.90 23.54
C LYS A 253 -6.65 11.55 22.63
N GLN A 254 -6.50 11.50 21.30
CA GLN A 254 -7.45 12.14 20.38
C GLN A 254 -8.83 11.46 20.47
N ALA A 255 -9.90 12.23 20.31
CA ALA A 255 -11.27 11.72 20.25
C ALA A 255 -11.73 11.48 18.82
N ILE A 256 -11.15 12.21 17.87
CA ILE A 256 -11.39 12.06 16.43
C ILE A 256 -10.11 12.37 15.64
N ALA A 257 -9.90 11.69 14.52
CA ALA A 257 -8.88 12.03 13.52
C ALA A 257 -9.37 11.71 12.10
N SER A 258 -8.79 12.39 11.11
CA SER A 258 -8.93 12.01 9.70
C SER A 258 -8.09 10.77 9.37
N MET A 259 -8.56 9.97 8.43
CA MET A 259 -7.85 8.83 7.84
C MET A 259 -7.85 8.91 6.32
N SER A 260 -6.88 8.24 5.69
CA SER A 260 -6.93 8.02 4.23
C SER A 260 -7.92 6.90 3.90
N GLN A 261 -8.36 6.86 2.63
CA GLN A 261 -9.17 5.75 2.12
C GLN A 261 -8.48 4.40 2.31
N VAL A 262 -7.20 4.33 1.98
CA VAL A 262 -6.37 3.12 2.15
C VAL A 262 -6.38 2.62 3.61
N GLN A 263 -6.44 3.51 4.59
CA GLN A 263 -6.54 3.14 6.01
C GLN A 263 -7.95 2.67 6.38
N TYR A 264 -8.98 3.36 5.88
CA TYR A 264 -10.38 2.96 6.07
C TYR A 264 -10.64 1.55 5.50
N ASP A 265 -10.24 1.32 4.26
CA ASP A 265 -10.40 0.05 3.55
C ASP A 265 -9.63 -1.07 4.26
N ALA A 266 -8.41 -0.80 4.75
CA ALA A 266 -7.64 -1.77 5.51
C ALA A 266 -8.31 -2.18 6.83
N ILE A 267 -9.02 -1.27 7.51
CA ILE A 267 -9.76 -1.61 8.73
C ILE A 267 -10.97 -2.48 8.39
N LEU A 268 -11.70 -2.16 7.32
CA LEU A 268 -12.82 -2.98 6.86
C LEU A 268 -12.37 -4.38 6.43
N GLU A 269 -11.30 -4.46 5.64
CA GLU A 269 -10.70 -5.73 5.22
C GLU A 269 -10.26 -6.57 6.43
N MET A 270 -9.63 -5.95 7.44
CA MET A 270 -9.30 -6.66 8.68
C MET A 270 -10.55 -7.15 9.43
N SER A 271 -11.67 -6.47 9.30
CA SER A 271 -12.90 -6.82 10.02
C SER A 271 -13.58 -8.00 9.36
N ASP A 272 -13.72 -7.96 8.05
CA ASP A 272 -14.27 -9.05 7.25
C ASP A 272 -13.45 -10.35 7.41
N ASN A 273 -12.16 -10.23 7.75
CA ASN A 273 -11.22 -11.34 7.89
C ASN A 273 -10.87 -11.72 9.36
N ASN A 274 -11.62 -11.25 10.37
CA ASN A 274 -11.36 -11.51 11.80
C ASN A 274 -9.94 -11.09 12.30
N GLY A 275 -9.30 -10.12 11.65
CA GLY A 275 -7.96 -9.61 11.98
C GLY A 275 -7.04 -9.54 10.75
N ILE A 276 -5.72 -9.62 10.97
CA ILE A 276 -4.76 -9.73 9.87
C ILE A 276 -5.02 -11.06 9.19
N LYS A 277 -5.58 -11.04 7.96
CA LYS A 277 -5.58 -12.19 7.05
C LYS A 277 -4.15 -12.72 7.06
N ASN A 278 -3.93 -13.88 7.66
CA ASN A 278 -2.71 -14.62 7.39
C ASN A 278 -3.01 -15.22 6.01
N PRO A 279 -2.34 -14.79 4.92
CA PRO A 279 -2.60 -15.35 3.58
C PRO A 279 -2.14 -16.82 3.45
N PHE A 280 -1.95 -17.45 4.61
CA PHE A 280 -1.08 -18.56 4.91
C PHE A 280 -1.73 -19.30 6.07
N GLU A 281 -2.44 -20.37 5.76
CA GLU A 281 -2.86 -21.32 6.77
C GLU A 281 -1.67 -22.27 7.02
N THR A 282 -1.20 -22.32 8.26
CA THR A 282 -0.19 -23.31 8.63
C THR A 282 -0.92 -24.62 8.84
N VAL A 283 -0.63 -25.62 8.01
CA VAL A 283 -1.25 -26.93 8.15
C VAL A 283 -0.74 -27.55 9.45
N GLU A 284 -1.63 -27.67 10.45
CA GLU A 284 -1.33 -28.44 11.64
C GLU A 284 -1.18 -29.91 11.23
N LYS A 285 -0.02 -30.51 11.51
CA LYS A 285 0.21 -31.95 11.28
C LYS A 285 -0.53 -32.76 12.34
N SER A 286 -1.86 -32.72 12.35
CA SER A 286 -2.69 -33.58 13.17
C SER A 286 -2.67 -35.00 12.59
N HIS A 287 -1.68 -35.80 13.05
CA HIS A 287 -1.56 -37.27 13.01
C HIS A 287 -0.17 -37.85 12.65
N LEU A 288 0.95 -37.15 12.86
CA LEU A 288 2.25 -37.74 12.49
C LEU A 288 3.40 -37.65 13.49
N LEU A 289 3.20 -37.23 14.75
CA LEU A 289 4.22 -37.35 15.79
C LEU A 289 3.55 -37.60 17.15
N GLU A 290 3.15 -38.84 17.44
CA GLU A 290 3.23 -39.32 18.81
C GLU A 290 4.72 -39.59 19.09
N GLU A 291 5.43 -38.52 19.48
CA GLU A 291 6.52 -38.55 20.46
C GLU A 291 7.19 -37.16 20.49
N ASN A 292 7.26 -36.61 21.70
CA ASN A 292 8.00 -35.44 22.15
C ASN A 292 7.51 -34.05 21.69
N GLN A 293 6.52 -33.56 22.45
CA GLN A 293 6.19 -32.14 22.65
C GLN A 293 7.30 -31.31 23.34
N GLN A 294 8.57 -31.55 23.00
CA GLN A 294 9.69 -30.71 23.41
C GLN A 294 10.70 -30.66 22.27
N GLU A 295 10.69 -29.58 21.49
CA GLU A 295 11.89 -28.83 21.13
C GLU A 295 11.57 -27.65 20.20
N ASN A 296 12.24 -26.52 20.45
CA ASN A 296 12.37 -25.37 19.56
C ASN A 296 13.18 -25.77 18.29
N THR A 297 12.73 -26.77 17.53
CA THR A 297 13.43 -27.20 16.32
C THR A 297 13.29 -26.12 15.24
N LEU A 298 14.41 -25.49 14.88
CA LEU A 298 14.46 -24.48 13.82
C LEU A 298 13.94 -25.06 12.51
N LYS A 299 12.98 -24.39 11.87
CA LYS A 299 12.40 -24.79 10.57
C LYS A 299 12.79 -23.80 9.47
N PRO A 300 13.98 -23.93 8.86
CA PRO A 300 14.44 -23.00 7.84
C PRO A 300 13.72 -23.16 6.50
N PHE A 301 13.11 -24.32 6.25
CA PHE A 301 12.33 -24.55 5.03
C PHE A 301 10.88 -24.13 5.22
N ILE A 302 10.35 -23.39 4.24
CA ILE A 302 8.95 -23.00 4.13
C ILE A 302 8.44 -23.49 2.78
N LEU A 303 7.56 -24.48 2.78
CA LEU A 303 6.86 -24.90 1.57
C LEU A 303 5.54 -24.15 1.45
N LEU A 304 5.44 -23.30 0.44
CA LEU A 304 4.23 -22.59 0.05
C LEU A 304 3.46 -23.44 -0.96
N VAL A 305 2.32 -23.98 -0.55
CA VAL A 305 1.41 -24.77 -1.38
C VAL A 305 0.42 -23.84 -2.06
N VAL A 306 0.41 -23.84 -3.39
CA VAL A 306 -0.36 -22.90 -4.21
C VAL A 306 -1.13 -23.65 -5.28
N ASP A 307 -2.44 -23.42 -5.36
CA ASP A 307 -3.31 -24.14 -6.31
C ASP A 307 -3.18 -23.59 -7.74
N LYS A 308 -2.83 -22.31 -7.90
CA LYS A 308 -2.65 -21.65 -9.21
C LYS A 308 -1.23 -21.17 -9.44
N LYS A 309 -0.64 -21.60 -10.55
CA LYS A 309 0.75 -21.26 -10.91
C LYS A 309 1.06 -19.76 -10.97
N GLU A 310 0.11 -18.98 -11.49
CA GLU A 310 0.27 -17.53 -11.67
C GLU A 310 0.37 -16.77 -10.34
N GLU A 311 -0.05 -17.38 -9.24
CA GLU A 311 -0.08 -16.76 -7.91
C GLU A 311 1.13 -17.14 -7.05
N GLY A 312 1.94 -18.13 -7.46
CA GLY A 312 3.01 -18.71 -6.65
C GLY A 312 4.07 -17.71 -6.20
N LEU A 313 4.68 -17.02 -7.16
CA LEU A 313 5.69 -15.99 -6.88
C LEU A 313 5.09 -14.76 -6.18
N LYS A 314 3.82 -14.45 -6.45
CA LYS A 314 3.11 -13.35 -5.78
C LYS A 314 2.95 -13.64 -4.29
N ALA A 315 2.50 -14.84 -3.94
CA ALA A 315 2.37 -15.29 -2.55
C ALA A 315 3.72 -15.30 -1.83
N ALA A 316 4.78 -15.78 -2.48
CA ALA A 316 6.13 -15.72 -1.91
C ALA A 316 6.59 -14.27 -1.62
N ASN A 317 6.34 -13.35 -2.54
CA ASN A 317 6.63 -11.93 -2.35
C ASN A 317 5.81 -11.31 -1.21
N ASP A 318 4.53 -11.65 -1.07
CA ASP A 318 3.67 -11.16 0.01
C ASP A 318 4.15 -11.65 1.39
N LEU A 319 4.68 -12.87 1.48
CA LEU A 319 5.35 -13.38 2.69
C LEU A 319 6.60 -12.54 3.01
N LEU A 320 7.39 -12.23 1.99
CA LEU A 320 8.68 -11.55 2.13
C LEU A 320 8.56 -10.06 2.46
N GLN A 321 7.53 -9.36 1.95
CA GLN A 321 7.29 -7.93 2.22
C GLN A 321 7.23 -7.61 3.72
N LYS A 322 6.83 -8.57 4.56
CA LYS A 322 6.78 -8.42 6.02
C LYS A 322 8.15 -8.45 6.71
N THR A 323 9.23 -8.80 6.00
CA THR A 323 10.48 -9.28 6.62
C THR A 323 11.72 -8.40 6.44
N ASN A 324 11.64 -7.26 5.73
CA ASN A 324 12.78 -6.34 5.46
C ASN A 324 14.08 -7.08 5.05
N ALA A 325 13.94 -8.15 4.27
CA ALA A 325 15.02 -9.02 3.85
C ALA A 325 15.27 -8.90 2.35
N ASN A 326 16.46 -9.29 1.90
CA ASN A 326 16.83 -9.34 0.48
C ASN A 326 16.64 -10.77 -0.03
N PRO A 327 15.55 -11.08 -0.75
CA PRO A 327 15.33 -12.42 -1.29
C PRO A 327 16.15 -12.65 -2.56
N ILE A 328 16.60 -13.88 -2.74
CA ILE A 328 17.16 -14.38 -3.99
C ILE A 328 16.12 -15.30 -4.59
N ILE A 329 15.66 -14.98 -5.80
CA ILE A 329 14.60 -15.73 -6.46
C ILE A 329 15.22 -16.56 -7.58
N THR A 330 14.91 -17.85 -7.59
CA THR A 330 15.28 -18.79 -8.65
C THR A 330 14.10 -19.71 -8.98
N THR A 331 14.23 -20.51 -10.04
CA THR A 331 13.25 -21.53 -10.41
C THR A 331 13.87 -22.91 -10.34
N GLY A 332 13.08 -23.85 -9.82
CA GLY A 332 13.36 -25.27 -9.84
C GLY A 332 13.19 -25.86 -11.22
N HIS A 333 14.06 -26.82 -11.51
CA HIS A 333 14.06 -27.64 -12.70
C HIS A 333 14.66 -29.01 -12.35
N PRO A 334 14.43 -30.07 -13.16
CA PRO A 334 14.91 -31.42 -12.85
C PRO A 334 16.44 -31.51 -12.65
N ASP A 335 17.21 -30.70 -13.39
CA ASP A 335 18.67 -30.67 -13.25
C ASP A 335 19.18 -29.79 -12.08
N PHE A 336 18.30 -29.34 -11.19
CA PHE A 336 18.68 -28.48 -10.06
C PHE A 336 19.42 -29.34 -9.03
N SER A 337 20.69 -29.04 -8.78
CA SER A 337 21.61 -29.93 -8.08
C SER A 337 22.28 -29.29 -6.87
N GLU A 338 22.96 -30.12 -6.07
CA GLU A 338 23.77 -29.70 -4.92
C GLU A 338 24.81 -28.62 -5.31
N ASP A 339 25.41 -28.71 -6.51
CA ASP A 339 26.36 -27.71 -7.02
C ASP A 339 25.77 -26.30 -7.05
N MET A 340 24.45 -26.17 -7.32
CA MET A 340 23.78 -24.88 -7.36
C MET A 340 23.56 -24.31 -5.96
N LEU A 341 23.43 -25.16 -4.95
CA LEU A 341 23.21 -24.77 -3.55
C LEU A 341 24.52 -24.47 -2.83
N TYR A 342 25.52 -25.34 -3.00
CA TYR A 342 26.76 -25.30 -2.22
C TYR A 342 27.95 -24.77 -3.01
N GLY A 343 27.92 -24.90 -4.34
CA GLY A 343 28.97 -24.42 -5.24
C GLY A 343 29.81 -25.53 -5.84
N LYS A 344 30.55 -25.19 -6.90
CA LYS A 344 31.41 -26.13 -7.63
C LYS A 344 32.63 -25.45 -8.22
N TYR A 345 33.62 -26.26 -8.59
CA TYR A 345 34.74 -25.79 -9.41
C TYR A 345 34.31 -25.63 -10.86
N LEU A 346 34.64 -24.48 -11.43
CA LEU A 346 34.45 -24.17 -12.84
C LEU A 346 35.79 -23.77 -13.46
N PRO A 347 36.06 -24.18 -14.71
CA PRO A 347 37.21 -23.66 -15.44
C PRO A 347 36.98 -22.20 -15.82
N ASN A 348 38.01 -21.37 -15.71
CA ASN A 348 38.04 -20.05 -16.33
C ASN A 348 38.56 -20.13 -17.78
N GLU A 349 38.63 -18.98 -18.46
CA GLU A 349 39.11 -18.87 -19.85
C GLU A 349 40.56 -19.36 -20.04
N SER A 350 41.37 -19.38 -18.98
CA SER A 350 42.74 -19.90 -19.00
C SER A 350 42.84 -21.37 -18.61
N GLY A 351 41.73 -22.08 -18.43
CA GLY A 351 41.68 -23.48 -18.01
C GLY A 351 41.99 -23.73 -16.54
N ALA A 352 42.20 -22.68 -15.74
CA ALA A 352 42.38 -22.79 -14.29
C ALA A 352 41.03 -22.93 -13.59
N LEU A 353 40.96 -23.81 -12.60
CA LEU A 353 39.73 -24.01 -11.82
C LEU A 353 39.57 -22.90 -10.77
N TYR A 354 38.40 -22.27 -10.74
CA TYR A 354 37.97 -21.41 -9.65
C TYR A 354 36.73 -21.98 -9.00
N TYR A 355 36.61 -21.83 -7.68
CA TYR A 355 35.42 -22.26 -6.96
C TYR A 355 34.35 -21.18 -7.06
N ARG A 356 33.19 -21.54 -7.62
CA ARG A 356 32.01 -20.68 -7.63
C ARG A 356 31.07 -21.14 -6.53
N GLU A 357 30.82 -20.27 -5.56
CA GLU A 357 29.86 -20.53 -4.49
C GLU A 357 28.43 -20.67 -5.04
N GLY A 358 27.63 -21.48 -4.35
CA GLY A 358 26.22 -21.72 -4.66
C GLY A 358 25.30 -20.79 -3.85
N PHE A 359 23.99 -20.92 -4.05
CA PHE A 359 23.01 -20.03 -3.43
C PHE A 359 23.11 -19.96 -1.90
N ILE A 360 23.36 -21.09 -1.22
CA ILE A 360 23.43 -21.12 0.24
C ILE A 360 24.78 -20.61 0.74
N THR A 361 25.87 -21.10 0.15
CA THR A 361 27.24 -20.74 0.62
C THR A 361 27.59 -19.29 0.33
N GLN A 362 27.12 -18.72 -0.80
CA GLN A 362 27.36 -17.33 -1.16
C GLN A 362 26.52 -16.34 -0.33
N ASN A 363 25.30 -16.73 0.06
CA ASN A 363 24.30 -15.78 0.57
C ASN A 363 23.89 -16.01 2.02
N MET A 364 24.57 -16.91 2.73
CA MET A 364 24.40 -17.10 4.16
C MET A 364 24.58 -15.75 4.90
N PRO A 365 23.58 -15.29 5.67
CA PRO A 365 23.62 -13.96 6.25
C PRO A 365 24.59 -13.90 7.43
N LYS A 366 25.13 -12.71 7.69
CA LYS A 366 25.90 -12.43 8.92
C LYS A 366 25.06 -11.86 10.04
N LYS A 367 24.01 -11.10 9.70
CA LYS A 367 23.16 -10.38 10.67
C LYS A 367 21.69 -10.46 10.30
N ASP A 368 21.30 -9.88 9.17
CA ASP A 368 19.89 -9.75 8.78
C ASP A 368 19.31 -11.05 8.22
N LYS A 369 17.98 -11.17 8.21
CA LYS A 369 17.31 -12.31 7.58
C LYS A 369 17.54 -12.29 6.07
N SER A 370 17.76 -13.46 5.49
CA SER A 370 17.97 -13.65 4.06
C SER A 370 17.21 -14.89 3.60
N TYR A 371 16.68 -14.83 2.39
CA TYR A 371 15.75 -15.83 1.87
C TYR A 371 16.18 -16.30 0.48
N LEU A 372 16.13 -17.60 0.24
CA LEU A 372 16.15 -18.18 -1.09
C LEU A 372 14.74 -18.62 -1.46
N VAL A 373 14.14 -17.99 -2.48
CA VAL A 373 12.86 -18.39 -3.05
C VAL A 373 13.11 -19.27 -4.26
N ILE A 374 12.53 -20.45 -4.28
CA ILE A 374 12.61 -21.41 -5.37
C ILE A 374 11.19 -21.66 -5.87
N ASP A 375 10.87 -21.09 -7.03
CA ASP A 375 9.61 -21.39 -7.72
C ASP A 375 9.64 -22.78 -8.37
N ASN A 376 8.50 -23.41 -8.62
CA ASN A 376 8.42 -24.78 -9.16
C ASN A 376 9.25 -25.79 -8.33
N PHE A 377 9.20 -25.67 -6.99
CA PHE A 377 9.94 -26.53 -6.06
C PHE A 377 9.56 -28.01 -6.23
N ASN A 378 8.34 -28.28 -6.68
CA ASN A 378 7.91 -29.63 -7.05
C ASN A 378 8.72 -30.28 -8.18
N ARG A 379 9.56 -29.53 -8.91
CA ARG A 379 10.42 -30.09 -9.96
C ARG A 379 11.82 -30.46 -9.47
N ILE A 380 12.10 -30.27 -8.18
CA ILE A 380 13.39 -30.53 -7.55
C ILE A 380 13.28 -31.76 -6.67
N ASP A 381 14.35 -32.56 -6.63
CA ASP A 381 14.55 -33.59 -5.62
C ASP A 381 15.04 -32.95 -4.31
N PRO A 382 14.28 -33.00 -3.20
CA PRO A 382 14.68 -32.37 -1.94
C PRO A 382 15.95 -32.98 -1.31
N ASP A 383 16.39 -34.16 -1.74
CA ASP A 383 17.58 -34.82 -1.18
C ASP A 383 18.86 -34.01 -1.42
N ILE A 384 18.87 -33.10 -2.40
CA ILE A 384 19.97 -32.14 -2.58
C ILE A 384 20.18 -31.22 -1.37
N PHE A 385 19.22 -31.14 -0.44
CA PHE A 385 19.33 -30.38 0.80
C PHE A 385 19.88 -31.20 1.96
N GLN A 386 20.17 -32.50 1.78
CA GLN A 386 20.63 -33.38 2.85
C GLN A 386 21.89 -32.86 3.54
N THR A 387 22.84 -32.30 2.77
CA THR A 387 24.04 -31.65 3.31
C THR A 387 23.70 -30.52 4.30
N TYR A 388 22.69 -29.70 3.99
CA TYR A 388 22.22 -28.63 4.88
C TYR A 388 21.48 -29.19 6.10
N ILE A 389 20.67 -30.23 5.92
CA ILE A 389 19.95 -30.91 7.01
C ILE A 389 20.93 -31.54 8.00
N ASN A 390 22.00 -32.18 7.54
CA ASN A 390 23.03 -32.73 8.40
C ASN A 390 23.67 -31.63 9.27
N VAL A 391 23.93 -30.45 8.71
CA VAL A 391 24.41 -29.30 9.49
C VAL A 391 23.36 -28.83 10.51
N LEU A 392 22.06 -28.83 10.15
CA LEU A 392 20.96 -28.53 11.09
C LEU A 392 20.86 -29.54 12.23
N GLU A 393 21.22 -30.80 12.01
CA GLU A 393 21.28 -31.84 13.04
C GLU A 393 22.53 -31.73 13.93
N GLY A 394 23.47 -30.86 13.56
CA GLY A 394 24.68 -30.58 14.33
C GLY A 394 25.90 -31.34 13.85
N TYR A 395 25.81 -32.06 12.72
CA TYR A 395 26.97 -32.67 12.09
C TYR A 395 27.88 -31.59 11.48
N GLU A 396 29.19 -31.85 11.51
CA GLU A 396 30.15 -31.10 10.73
C GLU A 396 30.29 -31.75 9.35
N VAL A 397 30.01 -30.99 8.30
CA VAL A 397 30.03 -31.48 6.92
C VAL A 397 31.22 -30.88 6.18
N THR A 398 31.88 -31.69 5.37
CA THR A 398 32.99 -31.25 4.52
C THR A 398 32.47 -30.94 3.13
N LEU A 399 32.71 -29.71 2.64
CA LEU A 399 32.33 -29.30 1.29
C LEU A 399 33.48 -29.54 0.31
N PRO A 400 33.20 -29.77 -0.99
CA PRO A 400 34.19 -29.97 -2.03
C PRO A 400 34.86 -28.64 -2.45
N ARG A 401 35.41 -27.90 -1.47
CA ARG A 401 36.15 -26.65 -1.62
C ARG A 401 37.42 -26.72 -0.79
N TYR A 402 38.54 -26.29 -1.35
CA TYR A 402 39.82 -26.25 -0.66
C TYR A 402 40.17 -24.85 -0.14
N ASN A 403 40.77 -24.77 1.04
CA ASN A 403 41.38 -23.55 1.55
C ASN A 403 42.76 -23.32 0.91
N LYS A 404 43.44 -22.22 1.28
CA LYS A 404 44.79 -21.88 0.75
C LYS A 404 45.88 -22.92 1.09
N GLU A 405 45.64 -23.77 2.07
CA GLU A 405 46.56 -24.80 2.55
C GLU A 405 46.28 -26.18 1.91
N GLY A 406 45.26 -26.28 1.04
CA GLY A 406 44.86 -27.54 0.40
C GLY A 406 43.98 -28.45 1.26
N ASN A 407 43.47 -27.94 2.39
CA ASN A 407 42.52 -28.66 3.25
C ASN A 407 41.08 -28.40 2.78
N MET A 408 40.23 -29.44 2.82
CA MET A 408 38.81 -29.27 2.52
C MET A 408 38.13 -28.42 3.59
N ILE A 409 37.20 -27.59 3.14
CA ILE A 409 36.49 -26.63 3.95
C ILE A 409 35.31 -27.29 4.65
N LYS A 410 35.12 -26.93 5.92
CA LYS A 410 34.07 -27.46 6.78
C LYS A 410 32.92 -26.46 6.92
N TRP A 411 31.72 -27.00 7.06
CA TRP A 411 30.50 -26.28 7.41
C TRP A 411 29.89 -26.91 8.66
N SER A 412 29.67 -26.09 9.68
CA SER A 412 28.98 -26.53 10.89
C SER A 412 28.24 -25.37 11.57
N LYS A 413 27.67 -25.64 12.75
CA LYS A 413 27.11 -24.61 13.63
C LYS A 413 28.17 -23.88 14.45
N ASP A 414 29.42 -24.31 14.41
CA ASP A 414 30.50 -23.65 15.14
C ASP A 414 30.78 -22.27 14.52
N LYS A 415 31.04 -21.26 15.35
CA LYS A 415 31.34 -19.89 14.91
C LYS A 415 32.68 -19.81 14.20
N ASP A 416 33.60 -20.73 14.50
CA ASP A 416 34.95 -20.76 13.92
C ASP A 416 35.02 -21.61 12.65
N SER A 417 33.90 -22.21 12.23
CA SER A 417 33.82 -22.91 10.94
C SER A 417 33.85 -21.93 9.76
N PHE A 418 34.46 -22.34 8.64
CA PHE A 418 34.64 -21.48 7.48
C PHE A 418 33.28 -21.04 6.91
N TYR A 419 32.35 -21.98 6.76
CA TYR A 419 30.94 -21.67 6.57
C TYR A 419 30.24 -21.89 7.90
N HIS A 420 29.70 -20.83 8.48
CA HIS A 420 28.92 -20.88 9.69
C HIS A 420 27.43 -20.95 9.37
N PHE A 421 26.72 -21.92 9.92
CA PHE A 421 25.26 -21.96 9.85
C PHE A 421 24.64 -20.77 10.58
N ASN A 422 23.76 -20.02 9.90
CA ASN A 422 23.01 -18.93 10.52
C ASN A 422 21.49 -19.21 10.51
N PRO A 423 20.80 -19.18 11.68
CA PRO A 423 19.35 -19.39 11.75
C PRO A 423 18.51 -18.30 11.06
N ASN A 424 19.12 -17.18 10.64
CA ASN A 424 18.45 -16.13 9.88
C ASN A 424 18.32 -16.45 8.37
N TRP A 425 18.94 -17.54 7.89
CA TRP A 425 18.75 -18.05 6.53
C TRP A 425 17.49 -18.91 6.44
N HIS A 426 16.66 -18.64 5.43
CA HIS A 426 15.42 -19.38 5.18
C HIS A 426 15.29 -19.73 3.70
N ILE A 427 14.65 -20.85 3.39
CA ILE A 427 14.40 -21.31 2.02
C ILE A 427 12.89 -21.43 1.84
N ILE A 428 12.34 -20.69 0.88
CA ILE A 428 10.93 -20.73 0.50
C ILE A 428 10.81 -21.53 -0.79
N GLY A 429 10.22 -22.71 -0.73
CA GLY A 429 9.84 -23.49 -1.90
C GLY A 429 8.39 -23.22 -2.28
N VAL A 430 8.13 -22.67 -3.46
CA VAL A 430 6.78 -22.57 -4.01
C VAL A 430 6.47 -23.86 -4.75
N THR A 431 5.48 -24.59 -4.27
CA THR A 431 5.07 -25.87 -4.82
C THR A 431 3.62 -25.84 -5.27
N TYR A 432 3.36 -26.59 -6.33
CA TYR A 432 2.03 -26.78 -6.93
C TYR A 432 1.52 -28.21 -6.71
N ASP A 433 2.28 -29.00 -5.95
CA ASP A 433 1.87 -30.33 -5.51
C ASP A 433 0.82 -30.19 -4.39
N THR A 434 -0.13 -31.13 -4.36
CA THR A 434 -1.12 -31.26 -3.29
C THR A 434 -0.47 -31.70 -1.97
N LEU A 435 -1.20 -31.55 -0.86
CA LEU A 435 -0.69 -31.99 0.45
C LEU A 435 -0.41 -33.50 0.51
N GLU A 436 -1.18 -34.30 -0.22
CA GLU A 436 -0.99 -35.76 -0.33
C GLU A 436 0.30 -36.07 -1.09
N GLU A 437 0.49 -35.46 -2.26
CA GLU A 437 1.70 -35.62 -3.07
C GLU A 437 2.97 -35.19 -2.30
N ILE A 438 2.90 -34.11 -1.51
CA ILE A 438 4.00 -33.64 -0.66
C ILE A 438 4.37 -34.68 0.40
N GLN A 439 3.39 -35.38 0.99
CA GLN A 439 3.62 -36.40 2.00
C GLN A 439 4.23 -37.68 1.43
N GLU A 440 3.85 -38.06 0.21
CA GLU A 440 4.40 -39.23 -0.46
C GLU A 440 5.79 -38.98 -1.03
N LYS A 441 6.02 -37.78 -1.56
CA LYS A 441 7.24 -37.42 -2.31
C LYS A 441 8.42 -37.03 -1.44
N TYR A 442 8.18 -36.38 -0.29
CA TYR A 442 9.26 -35.81 0.52
C TYR A 442 9.56 -36.63 1.76
N THR A 443 10.85 -36.81 2.05
CA THR A 443 11.31 -37.61 3.18
C THR A 443 10.87 -37.02 4.52
N GLN A 444 10.63 -37.88 5.52
CA GLN A 444 10.27 -37.44 6.88
C GLN A 444 11.33 -36.51 7.49
N GLN A 445 12.61 -36.76 7.17
CA GLN A 445 13.73 -35.94 7.63
C GLN A 445 13.67 -34.51 7.07
N PHE A 446 13.38 -34.35 5.77
CA PHE A 446 13.14 -33.03 5.18
C PHE A 446 11.90 -32.36 5.79
N LEU A 447 10.80 -33.10 5.91
CA LEU A 447 9.54 -32.59 6.47
C LEU A 447 9.63 -32.19 7.96
N LYS A 448 10.59 -32.73 8.72
CA LYS A 448 10.88 -32.35 10.11
C LYS A 448 11.32 -30.88 10.20
N TYR A 449 12.17 -30.44 9.27
CA TYR A 449 12.73 -29.08 9.20
C TYR A 449 11.91 -28.11 8.34
N THR A 450 10.73 -28.56 7.90
CA THR A 450 9.89 -27.82 6.96
C THR A 450 8.58 -27.38 7.60
N ARG A 451 8.24 -26.10 7.39
CA ARG A 451 6.90 -25.56 7.64
C ARG A 451 6.10 -25.59 6.34
N ILE A 452 4.98 -26.30 6.33
CA ILE A 452 4.05 -26.32 5.19
C ILE A 452 2.98 -25.24 5.43
N VAL A 453 2.75 -24.44 4.40
CA VAL A 453 1.84 -23.31 4.44
C VAL A 453 0.99 -23.33 3.18
N LYS A 454 -0.33 -23.37 3.33
CA LYS A 454 -1.27 -23.29 2.20
C LYS A 454 -1.67 -21.84 1.95
N VAL A 455 -1.69 -21.43 0.70
CA VAL A 455 -2.15 -20.08 0.30
C VAL A 455 -3.66 -20.10 0.12
N ASN A 456 -4.36 -19.24 0.86
CA ASN A 456 -5.82 -19.11 0.75
C ASN A 456 -6.17 -18.27 -0.47
N GLN A 457 -6.88 -18.87 -1.43
CA GLN A 457 -7.38 -18.20 -2.63
C GLN A 457 -8.81 -17.71 -2.41
N ASP A 458 -8.97 -16.67 -1.57
CA ASP A 458 -10.21 -15.90 -1.44
C ASP A 458 -10.10 -14.54 -2.13
#